data_AF-A0A1J6ID64-F1
#
_entry.id   AF-A0A1J6ID64-F1
#
_cell.length_a   1.000
_cell.length_b   1.000
_cell.length_c   1.000
_cell.angle_alpha   90.00
_cell.angle_beta   90.00
_cell.angle_gamma   90.00
#
_symmetry.space_group_name_H-M   'P 1'
#
loop_
_entity.id
_entity.type
_entity.pdbx_description
1 polymer ?
#
loop_
_entity_poly.entity_id
_entity_poly.type
_entity_poly.pdbx_seq_one_letter_code
_entity_poly.pdbx_strand_id
1 'polypeptide(L)' 'MAYAKVCAPYHTWAVRTAVSAGMCALPTRDQLLMKLNETDDSAEREMRRYIDASLPIIEYIDKLYISRSITLDW' A
#
# COMPACT_ATOMS: atom_id res chain seq x y z
N MET A 1 -9.05 -1.77 -5.68
CA MET A 1 -8.51 -2.12 -4.35
C MET A 1 -6.99 -2.09 -4.40
N ALA A 2 -6.31 -1.48 -3.42
CA ALA A 2 -4.86 -1.24 -3.44
C ALA A 2 -4.02 -2.51 -3.67
N TYR A 3 -4.34 -3.59 -2.96
CA TYR A 3 -3.65 -4.89 -3.11
C TYR A 3 -3.61 -5.40 -4.55
N ALA A 4 -4.75 -5.34 -5.24
CA ALA A 4 -4.89 -5.85 -6.61
C ALA A 4 -4.00 -5.10 -7.61
N LYS A 5 -3.72 -3.82 -7.35
CA LYS A 5 -2.89 -2.98 -8.24
C LYS A 5 -1.40 -3.12 -7.94
N VAL A 6 -1.01 -3.24 -6.68
CA VAL A 6 0.41 -3.12 -6.27
C VAL A 6 1.06 -4.48 -5.99
N CYS A 7 0.39 -5.38 -5.26
CA CYS A 7 1.01 -6.62 -4.80
C CYS A 7 0.57 -7.85 -5.61
N ALA A 8 -0.70 -7.89 -6.04
CA ALA A 8 -1.26 -9.07 -6.69
C ALA A 8 -0.52 -9.52 -7.97
N PRO A 9 0.04 -8.63 -8.81
CA PRO A 9 0.85 -9.05 -9.97
C PRO A 9 2.08 -9.90 -9.62
N TYR A 10 2.64 -9.69 -8.43
CA TYR A 10 3.89 -10.33 -7.97
C TYR A 10 3.65 -11.51 -7.02
N HIS A 11 2.43 -11.67 -6.52
CA HIS A 11 2.07 -12.77 -5.62
C HIS A 11 1.59 -13.99 -6.38
N THR A 12 2.02 -15.19 -5.94
CA THR A 12 1.49 -16.47 -6.45
C THR A 12 0.01 -16.64 -6.13
N TRP A 13 -0.64 -17.60 -6.80
CA TRP A 13 -2.05 -17.93 -6.53
C TRP A 13 -2.31 -18.22 -5.04
N ALA A 14 -1.45 -19.00 -4.40
CA ALA A 14 -1.61 -19.36 -2.99
C ALA A 14 -1.62 -18.13 -2.08
N VAL A 15 -0.71 -17.17 -2.33
CA VAL A 15 -0.63 -15.92 -1.55
C VAL A 15 -1.86 -15.04 -1.82
N ARG A 16 -2.31 -14.91 -3.08
CA ARG A 16 -3.53 -14.14 -3.40
C ARG A 16 -4.77 -14.73 -2.73
N THR A 17 -4.88 -16.05 -2.69
CA THR A 17 -5.98 -16.75 -2.01
C THR A 17 -5.94 -16.49 -0.50
N ALA A 18 -4.76 -16.58 0.12
CA ALA A 18 -4.59 -16.27 1.54
C ALA A 18 -4.97 -14.82 1.87
N VAL A 19 -4.55 -13.85 1.05
CA VAL A 19 -4.92 -12.44 1.22
C VAL A 19 -6.43 -12.25 1.10
N SER A 20 -7.07 -12.82 0.07
CA SER A 20 -8.53 -12.75 -0.10
C SER A 20 -9.29 -13.33 1.10
N ALA A 21 -8.86 -14.48 1.63
CA ALA A 21 -9.46 -15.07 2.82
C ALA A 21 -9.26 -14.18 4.06
N GLY A 22 -8.09 -13.57 4.20
CA GLY A 22 -7.77 -12.64 5.29
C GLY A 22 -8.58 -11.34 5.27
N MET A 23 -9.15 -10.94 4.13
CA MET A 23 -9.97 -9.72 4.02
C MET A 23 -11.19 -9.75 4.96
N CYS A 24 -11.73 -10.94 5.25
CA CYS A 24 -12.84 -11.11 6.19
C CYS A 24 -12.49 -10.74 7.64
N ALA A 25 -11.20 -10.61 7.96
CA ALA A 25 -10.70 -10.20 9.27
C ALA A 25 -10.25 -8.73 9.31
N LEU A 26 -10.50 -7.95 8.25
CA LEU A 26 -10.17 -6.53 8.25
C LEU A 26 -10.99 -5.77 9.30
N PRO A 27 -10.38 -4.79 9.99
CA PRO A 27 -11.13 -3.90 10.86
C PRO A 27 -12.12 -3.07 10.03
N THR A 28 -13.20 -2.63 10.68
CA THR A 28 -14.02 -1.55 10.11
C THR A 28 -13.21 -0.25 10.06
N ARG A 29 -13.71 0.73 9.31
CA ARG A 29 -13.09 2.06 9.23
C ARG A 29 -12.92 2.72 10.60
N ASP A 30 -13.95 2.66 11.44
CA ASP A 30 -13.90 3.28 12.78
C ASP A 30 -12.91 2.57 13.70
N GLN A 31 -12.84 1.23 13.63
CA GLN A 31 -11.84 0.45 14.38
C GLN A 31 -10.42 0.78 13.93
N LEU A 32 -10.20 1.04 12.63
CA LEU A 32 -8.91 1.45 12.12
C LEU A 32 -8.52 2.84 12.65
N LEU A 33 -9.42 3.82 12.55
CA LEU A 33 -9.17 5.18 13.05
C LEU A 33 -8.90 5.20 14.56
N MET A 34 -9.67 4.41 15.34
CA MET A 34 -9.43 4.21 16.76
C MET A 34 -8.04 3.64 17.04
N LYS A 35 -7.59 2.63 16.27
CA LYS A 35 -6.24 2.05 16.41
C LYS A 35 -5.13 3.01 16.03
N LEU A 36 -5.38 3.92 15.09
CA LEU A 36 -4.45 4.98 14.70
C LEU A 36 -4.45 6.15 15.69
N ASN A 37 -5.44 6.19 16.60
CA ASN A 37 -5.68 7.32 17.48
C ASN A 37 -5.91 8.64 16.70
N GLU A 38 -6.65 8.54 15.60
CA GLU A 38 -6.93 9.65 14.69
C GLU A 38 -8.44 9.87 14.53
N THR A 39 -8.81 11.10 14.18
CA THR A 39 -10.13 11.46 13.67
C THR A 39 -10.17 11.31 12.16
N ASP A 40 -11.36 11.37 11.56
CA ASP A 40 -11.53 11.49 10.11
C ASP A 40 -10.66 12.59 9.49
N ASP A 41 -10.76 13.82 10.02
CA ASP A 41 -10.10 14.99 9.46
C ASP A 41 -8.57 14.90 9.59
N SER A 42 -8.08 14.43 10.75
CA SER A 42 -6.64 14.27 10.97
C SER A 42 -6.07 13.12 10.15
N ALA A 43 -6.76 11.98 10.08
CA ALA A 43 -6.34 10.86 9.24
C ALA A 43 -6.28 11.25 7.75
N GLU A 44 -7.28 11.98 7.23
CA GLU A 44 -7.25 12.46 5.85
C GLU A 44 -6.04 13.36 5.60
N ARG A 45 -5.82 14.36 6.46
CA ARG A 45 -4.69 15.28 6.33
C ARG A 45 -3.35 14.55 6.34
N GLU A 46 -3.14 13.65 7.29
CA GLU A 46 -1.87 12.93 7.42
C GLU A 46 -1.66 11.90 6.29
N MET A 47 -2.73 11.23 5.84
CA MET A 47 -2.65 10.33 4.67
C MET A 47 -2.30 11.08 3.39
N ARG A 48 -2.86 12.28 3.16
CA ARG A 48 -2.48 13.13 2.01
C ARG A 48 -1.02 13.55 2.09
N ARG A 49 -0.56 14.00 3.26
CA ARG A 49 0.86 14.33 3.49
C ARG A 49 1.78 13.15 3.18
N TYR A 50 1.40 11.94 3.60
CA TYR A 50 2.16 10.74 3.29
C TYR A 50 2.19 10.46 1.78
N ILE A 51 1.06 10.59 1.08
CA ILE A 51 1.01 10.42 -0.38
C ILE A 51 1.96 11.40 -1.06
N ASP A 52 1.83 12.70 -0.74
CA ASP A 52 2.65 13.75 -1.36
C ASP A 52 4.15 13.55 -1.09
N ALA A 53 4.50 13.14 0.14
CA ALA A 53 5.90 12.90 0.51
C ALA A 53 6.47 11.61 -0.08
N SER A 54 5.66 10.55 -0.22
CA SER A 54 6.13 9.24 -0.69
C SER A 54 6.26 9.16 -2.21
N LEU A 55 5.44 9.88 -2.97
CA LEU A 55 5.48 9.89 -4.43
C LEU A 55 6.90 10.15 -5.02
N PRO A 56 7.60 11.25 -4.68
CA PRO A 56 8.93 11.50 -5.25
C PRO A 56 9.96 10.45 -4.81
N ILE A 57 9.77 9.83 -3.65
CA ILE A 57 10.68 8.78 -3.14
C ILE A 57 10.48 7.47 -3.91
N ILE A 58 9.23 7.08 -4.17
CA ILE A 58 8.91 5.91 -5.00
C ILE A 58 9.51 6.10 -6.40
N GLU A 59 9.29 7.26 -7.02
CA GLU A 59 9.90 7.55 -8.33
C GLU A 59 11.43 7.49 -8.31
N TYR A 60 12.05 7.97 -7.24
CA TYR A 60 13.50 7.90 -7.09
C TYR A 60 13.99 6.46 -7.04
N ILE A 61 13.33 5.60 -6.26
CA ILE A 61 13.68 4.17 -6.15
C ILE A 61 13.51 3.47 -7.51
N ASP A 62 12.39 3.71 -8.21
CA ASP A 62 12.15 3.14 -9.54
C ASP A 62 13.27 3.54 -10.51
N LYS A 63 13.62 4.84 -10.55
CA LYS A 63 14.71 5.36 -11.38
C LYS A 63 16.06 4.74 -11.00
N LEU A 64 16.32 4.51 -9.71
CA LEU A 64 17.56 3.93 -9.19
C LEU A 64 17.79 2.48 -9.63
N TYR A 65 16.72 1.69 -9.68
CA TYR A 65 16.77 0.30 -10.13
C TYR A 65 16.92 0.24 -11.66
N ILE A 66 16.12 1.02 -12.39
CA ILE A 66 16.18 1.10 -13.84
C ILE A 66 17.56 1.59 -14.31
N SER A 67 18.18 2.56 -13.62
CA SER A 67 19.53 3.05 -13.95
C SER A 67 20.63 1.99 -13.78
N ARG A 68 20.35 0.92 -13.05
CA ARG A 68 21.24 -0.25 -12.87
C ARG A 68 20.82 -1.43 -13.75
N SER A 69 19.92 -1.21 -14.69
CA SER A 69 19.34 -2.25 -15.56
C SER A 69 18.65 -3.37 -14.77
N ILE A 70 18.11 -3.05 -13.59
CA ILE A 70 17.30 -3.97 -12.79
C ILE A 70 15.82 -3.70 -13.13
N THR A 71 15.09 -4.74 -13.53
CA THR A 71 13.67 -4.64 -13.83
C THR A 71 12.84 -4.50 -12.54
N LEU A 72 11.60 -4.03 -12.65
CA LEU A 72 10.69 -3.80 -11.53
C LEU A 72 9.54 -4.83 -11.49
N ASP A 73 9.72 -5.96 -12.15
CA ASP A 73 8.71 -7.01 -12.35
C ASP A 73 8.89 -8.22 -11.40
N TRP A 74 9.66 -8.03 -10.32
CA TRP A 74 10.00 -9.06 -9.33
C TRP A 74 9.00 -9.15 -8.18
#